data_AF-A0A2E9WSP4-F1
#
_entry.id   AF-A0A2E9WSP4-F1
#
_cell.length_a   1.000
_cell.length_b   1.000
_cell.length_c   1.000
_cell.angle_alpha   90.00
_cell.angle_beta   90.00
_cell.angle_gamma   90.00
#
_symmetry.space_group_name_H-M   'P 1'
#
loop_
_entity.id
_entity.type
_entity.pdbx_description
1 polymer ?
#
loop_
_entity_poly.entity_id
_entity_poly.type
_entity_poly.pdbx_seq_one_letter_code
_entity_poly.pdbx_strand_id
1 'polypeptide(L)'
;MKFSELKFEPMSNGGNRAVVRFGDYGLSIIDNGYGRERDLYEVGTFYKNKLANLLPSHTGDDTVVGNCTESHVEFVIEAMKTKSEWGT
;
A
#
# COMPACT_ATOMS: atom_id res chain seq x y z
N MET A 1 -4.64 11.34 3.25
CA MET A 1 -3.17 11.41 3.05
C MET A 1 -2.99 11.31 1.57
N LYS A 2 -2.27 12.26 1.00
CA LYS A 2 -1.97 12.35 -0.41
C LYS A 2 -0.76 11.49 -0.75
N PHE A 3 -0.72 11.01 -1.99
CA PHE A 3 0.39 10.18 -2.49
C PHE A 3 1.72 10.93 -2.38
N SER A 4 1.72 12.23 -2.68
CA SER A 4 2.89 13.10 -2.58
C SER A 4 3.47 13.24 -1.16
N GLU A 5 2.73 12.83 -0.12
CA GLU A 5 3.20 12.83 1.27
C GLU A 5 3.93 11.53 1.64
N LEU A 6 3.91 10.51 0.77
CA LEU A 6 4.56 9.23 1.01
C LEU A 6 6.08 9.39 0.97
N LYS A 7 6.73 8.86 2.01
CA LYS A 7 8.19 8.82 2.10
C LYS A 7 8.68 7.48 1.58
N PHE A 8 9.20 7.50 0.36
CA PHE A 8 9.79 6.33 -0.26
C PHE A 8 11.25 6.17 0.16
N GLU A 9 11.59 4.98 0.63
CA GLU A 9 12.96 4.59 1.02
C GLU A 9 13.48 3.51 0.04
N PRO A 10 14.77 3.55 -0.34
CA PRO A 10 15.36 2.54 -1.21
C PRO A 10 15.28 1.13 -0.59
N MET A 11 14.99 0.13 -1.41
CA MET A 11 15.02 -1.28 -0.99
C MET A 11 16.36 -1.94 -1.38
N SER A 12 16.80 -2.92 -0.59
CA SER A 12 18.06 -3.65 -0.82
C SER A 12 18.08 -4.47 -2.11
N ASN A 13 16.92 -4.84 -2.64
CA ASN A 13 16.74 -5.58 -3.88
C ASN A 13 16.39 -4.68 -5.10
N GLY A 14 16.53 -3.36 -4.96
CA GLY A 14 16.19 -2.38 -5.99
C GLY A 14 14.76 -1.82 -5.85
N GLY A 15 14.54 -0.64 -6.43
CA GLY A 15 13.30 0.12 -6.25
C GLY A 15 13.21 0.84 -4.91
N ASN A 16 12.04 1.42 -4.64
CA ASN A 16 11.72 2.16 -3.43
C ASN A 16 10.44 1.65 -2.79
N ARG A 17 10.27 1.89 -1.50
CA ARG A 17 9.07 1.53 -0.74
C ARG A 17 8.67 2.61 0.23
N ALA A 18 7.39 2.94 0.27
CA ALA A 18 6.77 3.70 1.35
C ALA A 18 5.94 2.77 2.25
N VAL A 19 5.91 3.04 3.55
CA VAL A 19 5.11 2.30 4.51
C VAL A 19 4.17 3.23 5.25
N VAL A 20 2.88 2.92 5.23
CA VAL A 20 1.83 3.65 5.99
C VAL A 20 1.27 2.73 7.06
N ARG A 21 1.20 3.17 8.30
CA ARG A 21 0.74 2.36 9.45
C ARG A 21 -0.62 2.86 9.96
N PHE A 22 -1.49 1.90 10.30
CA PHE A 22 -2.82 2.08 10.86
C PHE A 22 -2.99 1.13 12.06
N GLY A 23 -2.40 1.50 13.21
CA GLY A 23 -2.34 0.63 14.38
C GLY A 23 -1.59 -0.67 14.09
N ASP A 24 -2.23 -1.82 14.30
CA ASP A 24 -1.66 -3.14 14.01
C ASP A 24 -1.57 -3.45 12.50
N TYR A 25 -2.30 -2.72 11.65
CA TYR A 25 -2.27 -2.87 10.20
C TYR A 25 -1.33 -1.88 9.54
N GLY A 26 -0.95 -2.14 8.31
CA GLY A 26 -0.32 -1.15 7.45
C GLY A 26 -0.27 -1.54 5.99
N LEU A 27 0.14 -0.58 5.16
CA LEU A 27 0.32 -0.70 3.73
C LEU A 27 1.80 -0.57 3.37
N SER A 28 2.26 -1.44 2.49
CA SER A 28 3.54 -1.37 1.80
C SER A 28 3.27 -0.95 0.37
N ILE A 29 3.71 0.25 -0.01
CA ILE A 29 3.59 0.79 -1.37
C ILE A 29 4.97 0.67 -2.02
N ILE A 30 5.08 -0.12 -3.08
CA ILE A 30 6.33 -0.44 -3.76
C ILE A 30 6.35 0.25 -5.12
N ASP A 31 7.46 0.94 -5.37
CA ASP A 31 7.92 1.40 -6.68
C ASP A 31 9.13 0.53 -7.06
N ASN A 32 8.90 -0.55 -7.80
CA ASN A 32 9.96 -1.48 -8.19
C ASN A 32 10.81 -0.96 -9.38
N GLY A 33 10.57 0.27 -9.85
CA GLY A 33 11.15 0.81 -11.09
C GLY A 33 10.59 0.21 -12.38
N TYR A 34 9.91 -0.93 -12.30
CA TYR A 34 9.26 -1.65 -13.40
C TYR A 34 7.84 -1.11 -13.57
N GLY A 35 7.70 0.01 -14.29
CA GLY A 35 6.42 0.69 -14.45
C GLY A 35 6.38 2.11 -13.86
N ARG A 36 7.51 2.62 -13.34
CA ARG A 36 7.66 4.03 -12.96
C ARG A 36 7.36 4.98 -14.12
N GLU A 37 7.69 4.58 -15.34
CA GLU A 37 7.35 5.31 -16.57
C GLU A 37 5.86 5.22 -16.96
N ARG A 38 5.07 4.46 -16.19
CA ARG A 38 3.65 4.18 -16.42
C ARG A 38 2.79 4.44 -15.18
N ASP A 39 3.34 5.05 -14.13
CA ASP A 39 2.67 5.30 -12.86
C ASP A 39 2.07 4.04 -12.21
N LEU A 40 2.78 2.90 -12.27
CA LEU A 40 2.30 1.61 -11.77
C LEU A 40 3.01 1.26 -10.44
N TYR A 41 2.27 1.39 -9.34
CA TYR A 41 2.69 0.99 -8.01
C TYR A 41 2.09 -0.36 -7.61
N GLU A 42 2.75 -1.05 -6.69
CA GLU A 42 2.21 -2.24 -6.04
C GLU A 42 1.90 -1.94 -4.57
N VAL A 43 0.71 -2.33 -4.10
CA VAL A 43 0.25 -2.10 -2.72
C VAL A 43 -0.04 -3.43 -2.05
N GLY A 44 0.65 -3.71 -0.94
CA GLY A 44 0.40 -4.89 -0.10
C GLY A 44 0.00 -4.51 1.32
N THR A 45 -0.87 -5.29 1.97
CA THR A 45 -1.18 -5.10 3.41
C THR A 45 -0.34 -5.99 4.31
N PHE A 46 -0.04 -5.47 5.50
CA PHE A 46 0.53 -6.26 6.58
C PHE A 46 -0.24 -6.06 7.89
N TYR A 47 -0.22 -7.08 8.74
CA TYR A 47 -0.72 -7.07 10.12
C TYR A 47 0.40 -7.53 11.04
N LYS A 48 0.74 -6.74 12.07
CA LYS A 48 1.85 -7.01 12.99
C LYS A 48 3.16 -7.39 12.28
N ASN A 49 3.48 -6.64 11.22
CA ASN A 49 4.66 -6.81 10.35
C ASN A 49 4.72 -8.14 9.58
N LYS A 50 3.61 -8.89 9.48
CA LYS A 50 3.48 -10.06 8.59
C LYS A 50 2.55 -9.71 7.45
N LEU A 51 2.78 -10.28 6.27
CA LEU A 51 1.85 -10.14 5.14
C LEU A 51 0.45 -10.54 5.63
N ALA A 52 -0.50 -9.62 5.51
CA ALA A 52 -1.87 -9.88 5.90
C ALA A 52 -2.55 -10.66 4.77
N ASN A 53 -3.43 -11.57 5.14
CA ASN A 53 -4.18 -12.38 4.18
C ASN A 53 -5.29 -11.59 3.44
N LEU A 54 -5.45 -10.30 3.72
CA LEU A 54 -6.53 -9.47 3.19
C LEU A 54 -6.08 -8.03 3.01
N LEU A 55 -6.07 -7.54 1.77
CA LEU A 55 -6.16 -6.11 1.47
C LEU A 55 -7.61 -5.66 1.59
N PRO A 56 -7.86 -4.53 2.25
CA PRO A 56 -9.05 -3.72 2.01
C PRO A 56 -8.97 -3.05 0.63
N SER A 57 -8.96 -3.84 -0.44
CA SER A 57 -9.12 -3.37 -1.82
C SER A 57 -10.36 -4.01 -2.45
N HIS A 58 -10.81 -3.45 -3.56
CA HIS A 58 -12.09 -3.72 -4.19
C HIS A 58 -12.22 -5.11 -4.87
N THR A 59 -11.22 -6.00 -4.77
CA THR A 59 -11.11 -7.20 -5.63
C THR A 59 -11.05 -8.57 -4.94
N GLY A 60 -11.27 -8.68 -3.62
CA GLY A 60 -11.43 -9.98 -2.95
C GLY A 60 -10.32 -10.32 -1.94
N ASP A 61 -9.96 -11.61 -1.85
CA ASP A 61 -8.99 -12.16 -0.89
C ASP A 61 -7.52 -11.91 -1.28
N ASP A 62 -7.25 -10.90 -2.11
CA ASP A 62 -5.91 -10.58 -2.55
C ASP A 62 -5.11 -9.89 -1.44
N THR A 63 -3.82 -10.23 -1.34
CA THR A 63 -2.88 -9.69 -0.34
C THR A 63 -1.99 -8.59 -0.90
N VAL A 64 -1.97 -8.47 -2.23
CA VAL A 64 -1.22 -7.49 -3.03
C VAL A 64 -2.04 -7.07 -4.25
N VAL A 65 -2.09 -5.77 -4.55
CA VAL A 65 -2.65 -5.23 -5.81
C VAL A 65 -1.55 -4.49 -6.55
N GLY A 66 -1.28 -4.89 -7.79
CA GLY A 66 -0.34 -4.21 -8.70
C GLY A 66 -1.04 -3.21 -9.63
N ASN A 67 -0.24 -2.48 -10.41
CA ASN A 67 -0.71 -1.53 -11.42
C ASN A 67 -1.57 -0.38 -10.86
N CYS A 68 -1.31 0.03 -9.62
CA CYS A 68 -2.01 1.14 -8.99
C CYS A 68 -1.45 2.48 -9.46
N THR A 69 -2.32 3.41 -9.87
CA THR A 69 -1.96 4.83 -10.04
C THR A 69 -1.81 5.51 -8.68
N GLU A 70 -1.23 6.72 -8.64
CA GLU A 70 -1.16 7.53 -7.41
C GLU A 70 -2.54 7.73 -6.77
N SER A 71 -3.55 8.06 -7.57
CA SER A 71 -4.93 8.23 -7.12
C SER A 71 -5.54 6.93 -6.55
N HIS A 72 -5.17 5.78 -7.09
CA HIS A 72 -5.58 4.48 -6.57
C HIS A 72 -4.91 4.21 -5.21
N VAL A 73 -3.61 4.51 -5.07
CA VAL A 73 -2.90 4.40 -3.79
C VAL A 73 -3.57 5.27 -2.72
N GLU A 74 -3.94 6.52 -3.05
CA GLU A 74 -4.68 7.40 -2.14
C GLU A 74 -6.02 6.78 -1.72
N PHE A 75 -6.77 6.22 -2.67
CA PHE A 75 -8.04 5.56 -2.39
C PHE A 75 -7.88 4.38 -1.41
N VAL A 76 -6.86 3.53 -1.59
CA VAL A 76 -6.59 2.39 -0.68
C VAL A 76 -6.19 2.87 0.71
N ILE A 77 -5.39 3.93 0.80
CA ILE A 77 -5.02 4.55 2.08
C ILE A 77 -6.26 5.02 2.84
N GLU A 78 -7.20 5.69 2.18
CA GLU A 78 -8.43 6.16 2.82
C GLU A 78 -9.37 4.98 3.19
N ALA A 79 -9.48 3.95 2.36
CA ALA A 79 -10.24 2.74 2.69
C ALA A 79 -9.70 2.02 3.96
N MET A 80 -8.37 1.96 4.11
CA MET A 80 -7.71 1.42 5.30
C MET A 80 -8.00 2.21 6.57
N LYS A 81 -7.98 3.54 6.49
CA LYS A 81 -8.33 4.41 7.63
C LYS A 81 -9.74 4.14 8.11
N THR A 82 -10.70 4.16 7.19
CA THR A 82 -12.09 3.87 7.51
C THR A 82 -12.19 2.51 8.18
N LYS A 83 -11.61 1.43 7.64
CA LYS A 83 -11.68 0.10 8.29
C LYS A 83 -11.03 0.04 9.68
N SER A 84 -9.94 0.77 9.91
CA SER A 84 -9.27 0.79 11.22
C SER A 84 -10.17 1.35 12.34
N GLU A 85 -11.16 2.17 11.99
CA GLU A 85 -12.15 2.73 12.94
C GLU A 85 -13.30 1.76 13.27
N TRP A 86 -13.47 0.66 12.52
CA TRP A 86 -14.52 -0.35 12.77
C TRP A 86 -14.01 -1.53 13.61
N GLY A 87 -12.70 -1.58 13.87
CA GLY A 87 -12.03 -2.65 14.62
C GLY A 87 -11.62 -2.28 16.05
N THR A 88 -12.02 -1.10 16.52
CA THR A 88 -11.90 -0.63 17.91
C THR A 88 -13.24 -0.67 18.61
#